data_AF-A0A7M1B3G3-F1
#
_entry.id   AF-A0A7M1B3G3-F1
#
_cell.length_a   1.000
_cell.length_b   1.000
_cell.length_c   1.000
_cell.angle_alpha   90.00
_cell.angle_beta   90.00
_cell.angle_gamma   90.00
#
_symmetry.space_group_name_H-M   'P 1'
#
loop_
_entity.id
_entity.type
_entity.pdbx_description
1 polymer ?
#
loop_
_entity_poly.entity_id
_entity_poly.type
_entity_poly.pdbx_seq_one_letter_code
_entity_poly.pdbx_strand_id
1 'polypeptide(L)'
;MFGMGFTEMLLIAVVAILFLGPDKLPSTMVEIAKFFRNVKNTIGTVKDSLEEEMNLSQIKQEALAYKQELLNASESLNKVTDIPAQAGAKLTSLTDDILEDDEKTKETPKEPQEVTFKKKKKEDTKNV
;
A
#
# COMPACT_ATOMS: atom_id res chain seq x y z
N MET A 1 19.05 -5.44 -2.45
CA MET A 1 18.55 -4.50 -3.47
C MET A 1 18.45 -5.27 -4.77
N PHE A 2 17.30 -5.26 -5.46
CA PHE A 2 17.20 -5.90 -6.78
C PHE A 2 18.07 -5.12 -7.76
N GLY A 3 19.13 -5.74 -8.26
CA GLY A 3 19.95 -5.20 -9.32
C GLY A 3 19.16 -5.24 -10.61
N MET A 4 18.90 -4.09 -11.23
CA MET A 4 18.34 -4.04 -12.58
C MET A 4 19.49 -4.24 -13.59
N GLY A 5 20.14 -5.40 -13.49
CA GLY A 5 21.23 -5.81 -14.37
C GLY A 5 20.73 -6.66 -15.54
N PHE A 6 21.61 -6.87 -16.51
CA PHE A 6 21.30 -7.73 -17.67
C PHE A 6 20.97 -9.16 -17.24
N THR A 7 21.69 -9.69 -16.24
CA THR A 7 21.50 -11.05 -15.72
C THR A 7 20.11 -11.24 -15.12
N GLU A 8 19.60 -10.27 -14.36
CA GLU A 8 18.28 -10.33 -13.74
C GLU A 8 17.17 -10.25 -14.80
N MET A 9 17.32 -9.40 -15.82
CA MET A 9 16.39 -9.37 -16.95
C MET A 9 16.35 -10.72 -17.69
N LEU A 10 17.49 -11.37 -17.87
CA LEU A 10 17.57 -12.69 -18.49
C LEU A 10 16.88 -13.77 -17.63
N LEU A 11 17.08 -13.74 -16.31
CA LEU A 11 16.40 -14.64 -15.37
C LEU A 11 14.87 -14.49 -15.47
N ILE A 12 14.38 -13.24 -15.44
CA ILE A 12 12.94 -12.96 -15.56
C ILE A 12 12.40 -13.42 -16.92
N ALA A 13 13.14 -13.18 -18.00
CA ALA A 13 12.75 -13.63 -19.34
C ALA A 13 12.63 -15.16 -19.42
N VAL A 14 13.59 -15.89 -18.84
CA VAL A 14 13.53 -17.37 -18.77
C VAL A 14 12.30 -17.82 -17.97
N VAL A 15 12.05 -17.26 -16.79
CA VAL A 15 10.87 -17.60 -15.98
C VAL A 15 9.57 -17.29 -16.73
N ALA A 16 9.49 -16.15 -17.40
CA ALA A 16 8.33 -15.77 -18.20
C ALA A 16 8.09 -16.74 -19.36
N ILE A 17 9.15 -17.17 -20.06
CA ILE A 17 9.06 -18.17 -21.12
C ILE A 17 8.62 -19.54 -20.56
N LEU A 18 9.11 -19.95 -19.39
CA LEU A 18 8.69 -21.22 -18.78
C LEU A 18 7.23 -21.20 -18.31
N PHE A 19 6.77 -20.07 -17.79
CA PHE A 19 5.40 -19.92 -17.30
C PHE A 19 4.38 -19.82 -18.43
N LEU A 20 4.64 -18.95 -19.40
CA LEU A 20 3.70 -18.61 -20.47
C LEU A 20 3.92 -19.46 -21.73
N GLY A 21 5.16 -19.87 -21.99
CA GLY A 21 5.60 -20.54 -23.21
C GLY A 21 6.26 -19.56 -24.20
N PRO A 22 7.28 -20.00 -24.96
CA PRO A 22 8.00 -19.15 -25.92
C PRO A 22 7.11 -18.65 -27.05
N ASP A 23 6.09 -19.41 -27.45
CA ASP A 23 5.16 -19.03 -28.51
C ASP A 23 4.10 -18.04 -28.06
N LYS A 24 3.75 -18.06 -26.76
CA LYS A 24 2.68 -17.23 -26.20
C LYS A 24 3.18 -15.87 -25.75
N LEU A 25 4.41 -15.78 -25.23
CA LEU A 25 5.04 -14.51 -24.84
C LEU A 25 4.95 -13.41 -25.93
N PRO A 26 5.37 -13.65 -27.19
CA PRO A 26 5.27 -12.63 -28.22
C PRO A 26 3.82 -12.26 -28.56
N SER A 27 2.90 -13.23 -28.60
CA SER A 27 1.47 -12.96 -28.83
C SER A 27 0.88 -12.07 -27.73
N THR A 28 1.12 -12.41 -26.47
CA THR A 28 0.62 -11.66 -25.31
C THR A 28 1.20 -10.25 -25.27
N MET A 29 2.46 -10.06 -25.63
CA MET A 29 3.05 -8.71 -25.73
C MET A 29 2.33 -7.87 -26.79
N VAL A 30 2.01 -8.45 -27.96
CA VAL A 30 1.26 -7.76 -29.01
C VAL A 30 -0.16 -7.42 -28.56
N GLU A 31 -0.83 -8.32 -27.84
CA GLU A 31 -2.17 -8.09 -27.28
C GLU A 31 -2.17 -6.95 -26.26
N ILE A 32 -1.22 -6.94 -25.33
CA ILE A 32 -1.03 -5.86 -24.36
C ILE A 32 -0.73 -4.54 -25.08
N ALA A 33 0.17 -4.55 -26.07
CA ALA A 33 0.50 -3.35 -26.84
C ALA A 33 -0.71 -2.79 -27.60
N LYS A 34 -1.53 -3.67 -28.22
CA LYS A 34 -2.78 -3.28 -28.87
C LYS A 34 -3.77 -2.70 -27.87
N PHE A 35 -3.93 -3.31 -26.70
CA PHE A 35 -4.80 -2.81 -25.64
C PHE A 35 -4.36 -1.41 -25.19
N PHE A 36 -3.08 -1.21 -24.85
CA PHE A 36 -2.55 0.09 -24.49
C PHE A 36 -2.73 1.14 -25.59
N ARG A 37 -2.50 0.75 -26.86
CA ARG A 37 -2.70 1.66 -27.99
C ARG A 37 -4.17 2.06 -28.15
N ASN A 38 -5.08 1.11 -28.01
CA ASN A 38 -6.51 1.36 -28.10
C ASN A 38 -6.95 2.29 -26.96
N VAL A 39 -6.56 2.01 -25.71
CA VAL A 39 -6.85 2.87 -24.56
C VAL A 39 -6.29 4.29 -24.77
N LYS A 40 -5.04 4.41 -25.22
CA LYS A 40 -4.43 5.71 -25.54
C LYS A 40 -5.23 6.47 -26.60
N ASN A 41 -5.64 5.79 -27.66
CA ASN A 41 -6.42 6.40 -28.73
C ASN A 41 -7.80 6.83 -28.25
N THR A 42 -8.48 6.01 -27.44
CA THR A 42 -9.77 6.34 -26.84
C THR A 42 -9.68 7.59 -25.97
N ILE A 43 -8.64 7.71 -25.14
CA ILE A 43 -8.41 8.92 -24.33
C ILE A 43 -8.16 10.14 -25.23
N GLY A 44 -7.39 9.98 -26.31
CA GLY A 44 -7.17 11.02 -27.30
C GLY A 44 -8.47 11.51 -27.95
N THR A 45 -9.28 10.59 -28.48
CA THR A 45 -10.56 10.93 -29.13
C THR A 45 -11.54 11.58 -28.16
N VAL A 46 -11.62 11.12 -26.91
CA VAL A 46 -12.45 11.77 -25.90
C VAL A 46 -11.96 13.20 -25.64
N LYS A 47 -10.65 13.38 -25.45
CA LYS A 47 -10.06 14.72 -25.26
C LYS A 47 -10.33 15.63 -26.46
N ASP A 48 -10.19 15.13 -27.68
CA ASP A 48 -10.44 15.90 -28.91
C ASP A 48 -11.93 16.25 -29.07
N SER A 49 -12.85 15.31 -28.81
CA SER A 49 -14.30 15.58 -28.83
C SER A 49 -14.76 16.56 -27.74
N LEU A 50 -14.13 16.50 -26.55
CA LEU A 50 -14.38 17.46 -25.49
C LEU A 50 -13.81 18.84 -25.85
N GLU A 51 -12.64 18.91 -26.48
CA GLU A 51 -12.07 20.18 -26.99
C GLU A 51 -12.93 20.81 -28.08
N GLU A 52 -13.56 19.99 -28.93
CA GLU A 52 -14.33 20.45 -30.09
C GLU A 52 -15.77 20.89 -29.75
N GLU A 53 -16.44 20.24 -28.77
CA GLU A 53 -17.80 20.62 -28.37
C GLU A 53 -17.87 21.50 -27.10
N MET A 54 -16.84 21.50 -26.26
CA MET A 54 -16.84 22.19 -24.97
C MET A 54 -15.45 22.76 -24.69
N ASN A 55 -15.23 24.02 -25.09
CA ASN A 55 -14.05 24.81 -24.75
C ASN A 55 -13.44 24.38 -23.40
N LEU A 56 -12.29 23.70 -23.47
CA LEU A 56 -11.59 23.07 -22.34
C LEU A 56 -11.37 24.02 -21.14
N SER A 57 -11.56 25.33 -21.34
CA SER A 57 -11.54 26.36 -20.31
C SER A 57 -12.50 26.08 -19.16
N GLN A 58 -13.73 25.59 -19.40
CA GLN A 58 -14.73 25.44 -18.33
C GLN A 58 -14.40 24.28 -17.39
N ILE A 59 -14.15 23.07 -17.92
CA ILE A 59 -13.74 21.92 -17.10
C ILE A 59 -12.38 22.17 -16.45
N LYS A 60 -11.43 22.77 -17.16
CA LYS A 60 -10.13 23.11 -16.57
C LYS A 60 -10.27 24.11 -15.43
N GLN A 61 -11.18 25.07 -15.53
CA GLN A 61 -11.44 26.06 -14.49
C GLN A 61 -12.13 25.43 -13.28
N GLU A 62 -13.11 24.53 -13.47
CA GLU A 62 -13.72 23.76 -12.39
C GLU A 62 -12.74 22.79 -11.72
N ALA A 63 -11.91 22.09 -12.50
CA ALA A 63 -10.89 21.20 -11.96
C ALA A 63 -9.83 21.97 -11.15
N LEU A 64 -9.44 23.16 -11.60
CA LEU A 64 -8.53 24.03 -10.85
C LEU A 64 -9.16 24.53 -9.55
N ALA A 65 -10.42 24.97 -9.59
CA ALA A 65 -11.16 25.39 -8.40
C ALA A 65 -11.29 24.26 -7.38
N TYR A 66 -11.67 23.05 -7.84
CA TYR A 66 -11.78 21.87 -6.98
C TYR A 66 -10.42 21.45 -6.40
N LYS A 67 -9.34 21.55 -7.19
CA LYS A 67 -7.99 21.27 -6.69
C LYS A 67 -7.57 22.29 -5.61
N GLN A 68 -7.93 23.56 -5.77
CA GLN A 68 -7.69 24.58 -4.76
C GLN A 68 -8.47 24.28 -3.47
N GLU A 69 -9.73 23.89 -3.60
CA GLU A 69 -10.60 23.52 -2.48
C GLU A 69 -10.06 22.28 -1.73
N LEU A 70 -9.60 21.27 -2.46
CA LEU A 70 -8.94 20.09 -1.87
C LEU A 70 -7.61 20.42 -1.19
N LEU A 71 -6.80 21.32 -1.75
CA LEU A 71 -5.56 21.77 -1.12
C LEU A 71 -5.86 22.53 0.19
N ASN A 72 -6.83 23.43 0.17
CA ASN A 72 -7.27 24.17 1.36
C ASN A 72 -7.87 23.25 2.43
N ALA A 73 -8.67 22.26 2.02
CA ALA A 73 -9.23 21.26 2.91
C ALA A 73 -8.13 20.37 3.50
N SER A 74 -7.16 19.95 2.68
CA SER A 74 -5.98 19.19 3.12
C SER A 74 -5.13 19.98 4.10
N GLU A 75 -4.90 21.27 3.86
CA GLU A 75 -4.16 22.14 4.78
C GLU A 75 -4.89 22.32 6.12
N SER A 76 -6.21 22.48 6.06
CA SER A 76 -7.07 22.54 7.25
C SER A 76 -7.06 21.23 8.04
N LEU A 77 -7.08 20.09 7.34
CA LEU A 77 -6.98 18.77 7.97
C LEU A 77 -5.60 18.51 8.59
N ASN A 78 -4.52 18.96 7.96
CA ASN A 78 -3.17 18.88 8.55
C ASN A 78 -3.08 19.74 9.81
N LYS A 79 -3.58 20.99 9.76
CA LYS A 79 -3.66 21.85 10.96
C LYS A 79 -4.45 21.20 12.09
N VAL A 80 -5.56 20.52 11.79
CA VAL A 80 -6.37 19.81 12.79
C VAL A 80 -5.70 18.53 13.27
N THR A 81 -4.88 17.87 12.45
CA THR A 81 -4.11 16.68 12.82
C THR A 81 -2.89 17.01 13.70
N ASP A 82 -2.38 18.25 13.65
CA ASP A 82 -1.36 18.73 14.59
C ASP A 82 -1.92 19.10 15.98
N ILE A 83 -3.24 19.33 16.10
CA ILE A 83 -3.92 19.59 17.38
C ILE A 83 -3.87 18.37 18.33
N PRO A 84 -4.20 17.12 17.92
CA PRO A 84 -4.13 15.96 18.81
C PRO A 84 -2.70 15.63 19.24
N ALA A 85 -1.68 15.94 18.43
CA ALA A 85 -0.28 15.80 18.83
C ALA A 85 0.10 16.74 20.00
N GLN A 86 -0.41 17.97 19.99
CA GLN A 86 -0.19 18.97 21.04
C GLN A 86 -1.09 18.74 22.27
N ALA A 87 -2.31 18.25 22.04
CA ALA A 87 -3.25 17.90 23.11
C ALA A 87 -2.77 16.66 23.87
N GLY A 88 -2.28 15.63 23.18
CA GLY A 88 -1.69 14.45 23.80
C GLY A 88 -0.52 14.80 24.72
N ALA A 89 0.39 15.66 24.26
CA ALA A 89 1.53 16.11 25.06
C ALA A 89 1.10 16.89 26.33
N LYS A 90 0.06 17.73 26.25
CA LYS A 90 -0.47 18.45 27.42
C LYS A 90 -1.21 17.53 28.39
N LEU A 91 -1.93 16.53 27.90
CA LEU A 91 -2.66 15.58 28.74
C LEU A 91 -1.70 14.64 29.49
N THR A 92 -0.60 14.23 28.84
CA THR A 92 0.47 13.46 29.50
C THR A 92 1.12 14.26 30.63
N SER A 93 1.47 15.54 30.40
CA SER A 93 2.08 16.37 31.44
C SER A 93 1.16 16.68 32.63
N LEU A 94 -0.17 16.70 32.41
CA LEU A 94 -1.15 16.90 33.49
C LEU A 94 -1.41 15.61 34.27
N THR A 95 -1.15 14.45 33.66
CA THR A 95 -1.34 13.14 34.30
C THR A 95 -0.12 12.77 35.16
N ASP A 96 1.10 13.13 34.71
CA ASP A 96 2.32 12.94 35.53
C ASP A 96 2.29 13.74 36.83
N ASP A 97 1.71 14.95 36.83
CA ASP A 97 1.58 15.81 38.02
C ASP A 97 0.55 15.30 39.04
N ILE A 98 -0.32 14.36 38.65
CA ILE A 98 -1.38 13.77 39.50
C ILE A 98 -0.96 12.40 40.08
N LEU A 99 0.12 11.78 39.58
CA LEU A 99 0.52 10.41 39.94
C LEU A 99 1.70 10.32 40.93
N GLU A 100 2.21 11.43 41.47
CA GLU A 100 3.36 11.45 42.40
C GLU A 100 3.01 11.30 43.89
N ASP A 101 1.93 10.59 44.23
CA ASP A 101 1.66 10.15 45.59
C ASP A 101 1.02 8.75 45.66
N ASP A 102 1.79 7.70 45.35
CA ASP A 102 1.95 6.59 46.31
C ASP A 102 3.04 5.56 45.93
N GLU A 103 3.59 4.97 46.98
CA GLU A 103 4.78 4.14 47.04
C GLU A 103 4.71 2.78 46.28
N LYS A 104 5.83 2.43 45.62
CA LYS A 104 6.65 1.21 45.85
C LYS A 104 5.94 -0.17 45.77
N THR A 105 6.31 -1.02 44.77
CA THR A 105 6.74 -2.44 44.94
C THR A 105 6.95 -3.20 43.60
N LYS A 106 8.24 -3.50 43.33
CA LYS A 106 8.90 -4.77 42.88
C LYS A 106 8.55 -5.54 41.58
N GLU A 107 9.60 -5.61 40.75
CA GLU A 107 10.31 -6.81 40.25
C GLU A 107 9.94 -7.51 38.90
N THR A 108 11.02 -8.04 38.32
CA THR A 108 11.36 -8.20 36.90
C THR A 108 11.07 -9.61 36.33
N PRO A 109 10.84 -9.76 35.00
CA PRO A 109 10.57 -11.04 34.31
C PRO A 109 11.78 -11.98 34.12
N LYS A 110 11.56 -13.31 34.19
CA LYS A 110 12.47 -14.36 33.65
C LYS A 110 11.70 -15.62 33.18
N GLU A 111 11.56 -15.81 31.87
CA GLU A 111 11.66 -17.14 31.21
C GLU A 111 13.18 -17.47 31.09
N PRO A 112 13.66 -18.73 30.91
CA PRO A 112 13.12 -19.73 29.96
C PRO A 112 13.30 -21.23 30.35
N GLN A 113 12.44 -22.16 29.91
CA GLN A 113 12.85 -23.58 29.73
C GLN A 113 12.15 -24.24 28.53
N GLU A 114 12.86 -24.28 27.42
CA GLU A 114 12.65 -25.12 26.25
C GLU A 114 13.32 -26.48 26.51
N VAL A 115 12.59 -27.62 26.48
CA VAL A 115 13.12 -28.92 26.01
C VAL A 115 12.04 -30.01 25.84
N THR A 116 11.93 -30.49 24.60
CA THR A 116 11.79 -31.90 24.18
C THR A 116 10.52 -32.68 24.54
N PHE A 117 9.55 -32.72 23.60
CA PHE A 117 8.60 -33.84 23.49
C PHE A 117 9.04 -34.82 22.41
N LYS A 118 9.64 -35.95 22.82
CA LYS A 118 9.90 -37.11 21.96
C LYS A 118 8.63 -37.96 21.82
N LYS A 119 8.10 -37.92 20.60
CA LYS A 119 7.33 -38.94 19.84
C LYS A 119 7.31 -40.37 20.42
N LYS A 120 6.11 -40.92 20.67
CA LYS A 120 5.83 -42.37 20.53
C LYS A 120 4.41 -42.63 20.04
N LYS A 121 4.33 -43.30 18.88
CA LYS A 121 3.16 -43.75 18.13
C LYS A 121 2.54 -45.00 18.78
N LYS A 122 1.21 -45.12 18.81
CA LYS A 122 0.48 -46.39 18.64
C LYS A 122 -0.94 -46.15 18.13
N GLU A 123 -1.23 -46.77 16.98
CA GLU A 123 -2.54 -46.98 16.37
C GLU A 123 -3.41 -47.89 17.25
N ASP A 124 -4.72 -47.64 17.27
CA ASP A 124 -5.81 -48.63 17.12
C ASP A 124 -7.17 -47.90 17.32
N THR A 125 -8.02 -47.72 16.31
CA THR A 125 -9.06 -48.65 15.78
C THR A 125 -10.46 -48.42 16.40
N LYS A 126 -11.34 -47.81 15.58
CA LYS A 126 -12.81 -47.97 15.43
C LYS A 126 -13.81 -47.83 16.61
N ASN A 127 -14.99 -47.31 16.21
CA ASN A 127 -16.33 -47.33 16.83
C ASN A 127 -16.59 -46.23 17.88
N VAL A 128 -17.70 -45.49 17.91
CA VAL A 128 -19.07 -45.55 17.35
C VAL A 128 -19.50 -44.14 16.96
#